data_AF-A0A9D6FHD5-F1
#
_entry.id   AF-A0A9D6FHD5-F1
#
_cell.length_a   1.000
_cell.length_b   1.000
_cell.length_c   1.000
_cell.angle_alpha   90.00
_cell.angle_beta   90.00
_cell.angle_gamma   90.00
#
_symmetry.space_group_name_H-M   'P 1'
#
loop_
_entity.id
_entity.type
_entity.pdbx_description
1 polymer ?
#
loop_
_entity_poly.entity_id
_entity_poly.type
_entity_poly.pdbx_seq_one_letter_code
_entity_poly.pdbx_strand_id
1 'polypeptide(L)' 'MAIDPGVHFGKPCVAGTRIPVPEVRELVREGIPFERMVADYYPNITTEDVQACVQYALDVIEVEDIHVAV' A
#
# COMPACT_ATOMS: atom_id res chain seq x y z
N MET A 1 8.40 0.09 1.48
CA MET A 1 7.82 1.08 0.55
C MET A 1 8.91 1.97 0.00
N ALA A 2 8.76 2.48 -1.22
CA ALA A 2 9.66 3.45 -1.82
C ALA A 2 8.88 4.70 -2.27
N ILE A 3 9.44 5.88 -2.01
CA ILE A 3 8.91 7.17 -2.47
C ILE A 3 10.02 7.79 -3.32
N ASP A 4 9.81 7.82 -4.63
CA ASP A 4 10.79 8.35 -5.59
C ASP A 4 10.02 9.25 -6.60
N PRO A 5 10.37 10.54 -6.74
CA PRO A 5 9.76 11.42 -7.73
C PRO A 5 9.78 10.87 -9.18
N GLY A 6 10.77 10.05 -9.54
CA GLY A 6 10.87 9.35 -10.84
C GLY A 6 9.95 8.13 -10.98
N VAL A 7 9.37 7.65 -9.88
CA VAL A 7 8.49 6.49 -9.82
C VAL A 7 7.07 6.93 -9.49
N HIS A 8 6.13 6.62 -10.39
CA HIS A 8 4.69 6.88 -10.23
C HIS A 8 4.36 8.29 -9.67
N PHE A 9 5.08 9.32 -10.15
CA PHE A 9 4.91 10.72 -9.76
C PHE A 9 5.17 11.00 -8.27
N GLY A 10 6.09 10.27 -7.64
CA GLY A 10 6.42 10.44 -6.21
C GLY A 10 5.39 9.89 -5.25
N LYS A 11 4.40 9.13 -5.74
CA LYS A 11 3.47 8.41 -4.87
C LYS A 11 4.20 7.21 -4.22
N PRO A 12 3.81 6.83 -2.99
CA PRO A 12 4.36 5.65 -2.34
C PRO A 12 4.01 4.39 -3.15
N CYS A 13 5.03 3.60 -3.47
CA CYS A 13 4.94 2.35 -4.20
C CYS A 13 5.58 1.20 -3.41
N VAL A 14 5.18 -0.05 -3.73
CA VAL A 14 5.89 -1.24 -3.27
C VAL A 14 7.32 -1.19 -3.81
N ALA A 15 8.31 -1.46 -2.94
CA ALA A 15 9.72 -1.29 -3.27
C ALA A 15 10.13 -2.15 -4.48
N GLY A 16 10.91 -1.58 -5.40
CA GLY A 16 11.32 -2.29 -6.63
C GLY A 16 10.22 -2.42 -7.68
N THR A 17 9.03 -1.87 -7.45
CA THR A 17 7.91 -1.90 -8.40
C THR A 17 7.38 -0.50 -8.69
N ARG A 18 6.45 -0.42 -9.66
CA ARG A 18 5.65 0.78 -9.92
C ARG A 18 4.21 0.65 -9.41
N ILE A 19 3.96 -0.31 -8.51
CA ILE A 19 2.64 -0.62 -7.95
C ILE A 19 2.35 0.35 -6.80
N PRO A 20 1.33 1.23 -6.92
CA PRO A 20 1.03 2.23 -5.90
C PRO A 20 0.35 1.62 -4.67
N VAL A 21 0.75 2.08 -3.48
CA VAL A 21 0.09 1.71 -2.21
C VAL A 21 -1.43 1.94 -2.24
N PRO A 22 -1.95 3.05 -2.82
CA PRO A 22 -3.40 3.25 -2.90
C PRO A 22 -4.16 2.17 -3.67
N GLU A 23 -3.56 1.54 -4.69
CA GLU A 23 -4.22 0.46 -5.45
C GLU A 23 -4.29 -0.83 -4.61
N VAL A 24 -3.18 -1.17 -3.95
CA VAL A 24 -3.14 -2.31 -3.00
C VAL A 24 -4.19 -2.11 -1.90
N ARG A 25 -4.32 -0.89 -1.37
CA ARG A 25 -5.31 -0.54 -0.34
C ARG A 25 -6.75 -0.72 -0.84
N GLU A 26 -7.03 -0.49 -2.12
CA GLU A 26 -8.38 -0.66 -2.65
C GLU A 26 -8.79 -2.13 -2.69
N LEU A 27 -7.88 -3.03 -3.08
CA LEU A 27 -8.12 -4.48 -3.00
C LEU A 27 -8.33 -4.94 -1.55
N VAL A 28 -7.57 -4.37 -0.59
CA VAL A 28 -7.79 -4.63 0.85
C VAL A 28 -9.17 -4.14 1.29
N ARG A 29 -9.61 -2.95 0.83
CA ARG A 29 -10.94 -2.40 1.11
C ARG A 29 -12.05 -3.30 0.58
N GLU A 30 -11.87 -3.86 -0.60
CA GLU A 30 -12.80 -4.82 -1.21
C GLU A 30 -12.82 -6.19 -0.50
N GLY A 31 -11.94 -6.41 0.48
CA GLY A 31 -11.85 -7.65 1.24
C GLY A 31 -11.19 -8.79 0.48
N ILE A 32 -10.39 -8.48 -0.55
CA ILE A 32 -9.65 -9.49 -1.31
C ILE A 32 -8.57 -10.11 -0.41
N PRO A 33 -8.49 -11.45 -0.27
CA PRO A 33 -7.43 -12.11 0.49
C PRO A 33 -6.05 -11.80 -0.07
N PHE A 34 -5.04 -11.66 0.78
CA PHE A 34 -3.70 -11.21 0.36
C PHE A 34 -3.06 -12.18 -0.63
N GLU A 35 -3.28 -13.48 -0.46
CA GLU A 35 -2.79 -14.52 -1.37
C GLU A 35 -3.39 -14.37 -2.77
N ARG A 36 -4.67 -13.97 -2.86
CA ARG A 36 -5.35 -13.69 -4.13
C ARG A 36 -4.86 -12.38 -4.74
N MET A 37 -4.58 -11.36 -3.93
CA MET A 37 -4.00 -10.11 -4.42
C MET A 37 -2.66 -10.35 -5.13
N VAL A 38 -1.78 -11.15 -4.51
CA VAL A 38 -0.50 -11.53 -5.11
C VAL A 38 -0.70 -12.44 -6.32
N ALA A 39 -1.55 -13.46 -6.24
CA ALA A 39 -1.71 -14.42 -7.34
C ALA A 39 -2.39 -13.83 -8.59
N ASP A 40 -3.43 -13.01 -8.41
CA ASP A 40 -4.34 -12.63 -9.50
C ASP A 40 -4.06 -11.21 -10.03
N TYR A 41 -3.54 -10.30 -9.19
CA TYR A 41 -3.42 -8.87 -9.53
C TYR A 41 -1.96 -8.42 -9.62
N TYR A 42 -1.15 -8.77 -8.61
CA TYR A 42 0.22 -8.29 -8.47
C TYR A 42 1.20 -9.44 -8.21
N PRO A 43 1.48 -10.29 -9.22
CA PRO A 43 2.37 -11.45 -9.06
C PRO A 43 3.84 -11.10 -8.78
N ASN A 44 4.19 -9.82 -8.86
CA ASN A 44 5.55 -9.31 -8.66
C ASN A 44 5.80 -8.80 -7.22
N ILE A 45 4.83 -8.93 -6.31
CA ILE A 45 4.97 -8.55 -4.89
C ILE A 45 4.64 -9.75 -4.01
N THR A 46 5.02 -9.69 -2.74
CA THR A 46 4.67 -10.74 -1.76
C THR A 46 3.53 -10.33 -0.84
N THR A 47 3.04 -11.27 -0.04
CA THR A 47 2.04 -10.98 1.01
C THR A 47 2.62 -10.04 2.07
N GLU A 48 3.92 -10.09 2.33
CA GLU A 48 4.63 -9.18 3.23
C GLU A 48 4.66 -7.75 2.65
N ASP A 49 4.77 -7.59 1.33
CA ASP A 49 4.65 -6.27 0.69
C ASP A 49 3.24 -5.69 0.86
N VAL A 50 2.20 -6.53 0.79
CA VAL A 50 0.81 -6.11 1.07
C VAL A 50 0.66 -5.68 2.53
N GLN A 51 1.22 -6.44 3.47
CA GLN A 51 1.25 -6.07 4.89
C GLN A 51 2.00 -4.75 5.12
N ALA A 52 3.13 -4.54 4.45
CA ALA A 52 3.87 -3.28 4.52
C ALA A 52 3.07 -2.10 3.95
N CYS A 53 2.18 -2.32 2.97
CA CYS A 53 1.27 -1.27 2.48
C CYS A 53 0.26 -0.87 3.56
N VAL A 54 -0.28 -1.85 4.31
CA VAL A 54 -1.18 -1.60 5.44
C VAL A 54 -0.45 -0.89 6.57
N GLN A 55 0.76 -1.34 6.92
CA GLN A 55 1.57 -0.70 7.95
C GLN A 55 1.89 0.74 7.60
N TYR A 56 2.26 1.04 6.34
CA TYR A 56 2.48 2.41 5.89
C TYR A 56 1.24 3.31 6.13
N ALA A 57 0.02 2.78 5.91
CA ALA A 57 -1.19 3.54 6.18
C ALA A 57 -1.39 3.81 7.68
N LEU A 58 -1.04 2.85 8.55
CA LEU A 58 -1.09 3.02 10.00
C LEU A 58 -0.04 4.03 10.49
N ASP A 59 1.19 3.95 9.98
CA ASP A 59 2.27 4.87 10.34
C ASP A 59 1.90 6.31 9.98
N VAL A 60 1.28 6.53 8.81
CA VAL A 60 0.79 7.85 8.41
C VAL A 60 -0.27 8.35 9.39
N ILE A 61 -1.22 7.50 9.79
CA ILE A 61 -2.26 7.85 10.76
C ILE A 61 -1.66 8.18 12.13
N GLU A 62 -0.64 7.46 12.59
CA GLU A 62 0.00 7.67 13.88
C GLU A 62 0.83 8.97 13.93
N VAL A 63 1.41 9.38 12.80
CA VAL A 63 2.16 10.63 12.67
C VAL A 63 1.25 11.85 12.53
N GLU A 64 -0.01 11.67 12.10
CA GLU A 64 -0.97 12.77 12.02
C GLU A 64 -1.62 13.01 13.40
N ASP A 65 -1.60 14.26 13.89
CA ASP A 65 -2.36 14.69 15.06
C ASP A 65 -3.85 14.78 14.67
N ILE A 66 -4.52 13.63 14.57
CA ILE A 66 -5.89 13.53 14.08
C ILE A 66 -6.85 14.08 15.14
N HIS A 67 -7.27 15.34 14.97
CA HIS A 67 -8.47 15.85 15.62
C HIS A 67 -9.69 15.16 14.99
N VAL A 68 -10.11 14.04 15.59
CA VAL A 68 -11.39 13.42 15.24
C VAL A 68 -12.50 14.36 15.72
N ALA A 69 -13.10 15.11 14.79
CA ALA A 69 -14.39 15.73 15.02
C ALA A 69 -15.43 14.60 15.03
N VAL A 70 -15.73 14.09 16.22
CA VAL A 70 -16.85 13.20 16.49
C VAL A 70 -18.15 13.97 16.54
#